data_AF-A0A3M4AI95-F1
#
_entry.id   AF-A0A3M4AI95-F1
#
_cell.length_a   1.000
_cell.length_b   1.000
_cell.length_c   1.000
_cell.angle_alpha   90.00
_cell.angle_beta   90.00
_cell.angle_gamma   90.00
#
_symmetry.space_group_name_H-M   'P 1'
#
loop_
_entity.id
_entity.type
_entity.pdbx_description
1 polymer ?
#
loop_
_entity_poly.entity_id
_entity_poly.type
_entity_poly.pdbx_seq_one_letter_code
_entity_poly.pdbx_strand_id
1 'polypeptide(L)'
;MVVEYRGAALDHASLLAYIVSFRQHSDFHEQCVERIFLNLQRLLKPEKLTVYARYVRRGGLDINPYRSTEVLDVDNRRLARQ
;
A
#
# COMPACT_ATOMS: atom_id res chain seq x y z
N MET A 1 -4.97 1.52 -4.01
CA MET A 1 -4.08 0.85 -3.05
C MET A 1 -4.52 -0.59 -2.97
N VAL A 2 -3.58 -1.51 -2.88
CA VAL A 2 -3.86 -2.93 -2.73
C VAL A 2 -2.99 -3.49 -1.62
N VAL A 3 -3.59 -4.39 -0.85
CA VAL A 3 -2.95 -5.15 0.24
C VAL A 3 -3.20 -6.62 -0.06
N GLU A 4 -2.15 -7.33 -0.43
CA GLU A 4 -2.16 -8.77 -0.62
C GLU A 4 -1.43 -9.40 0.57
N TYR A 5 -2.05 -10.38 1.21
CA TYR A 5 -1.47 -10.98 2.41
C TYR A 5 -1.91 -12.41 2.60
N ARG A 6 -1.13 -13.15 3.40
CA ARG A 6 -1.49 -14.47 3.91
C ARG A 6 -1.33 -14.48 5.43
N GLY A 7 -2.43 -14.74 6.15
CA GLY A 7 -2.46 -14.73 7.62
C GLY A 7 -3.88 -14.60 8.15
N ALA A 8 -4.00 -14.13 9.40
CA ALA A 8 -5.30 -13.88 10.03
C ALA A 8 -6.11 -12.84 9.24
N ALA A 9 -7.40 -13.13 9.03
CA ALA A 9 -8.28 -12.28 8.24
C ALA A 9 -8.40 -10.89 8.85
N LEU A 10 -8.17 -9.86 8.02
CA LEU A 10 -8.40 -8.48 8.37
C LEU A 10 -9.90 -8.18 8.47
N ASP A 11 -10.27 -7.31 9.42
CA ASP A 11 -11.54 -6.61 9.33
C ASP A 11 -11.44 -5.49 8.28
N HIS A 12 -12.28 -5.59 7.25
CA HIS A 12 -12.23 -4.68 6.11
C HIS A 12 -12.61 -3.24 6.49
N ALA A 13 -13.53 -3.05 7.45
CA ALA A 13 -13.93 -1.74 7.91
C ALA A 13 -12.79 -1.01 8.64
N SER A 14 -12.08 -1.73 9.52
CA SER A 14 -10.90 -1.24 10.22
C SER A 14 -9.76 -0.88 9.26
N LEU A 15 -9.50 -1.73 8.25
CA LEU A 15 -8.50 -1.43 7.22
C LEU A 15 -8.87 -0.16 6.43
N LEU A 16 -10.14 -0.01 6.04
CA LEU A 16 -10.61 1.17 5.33
C LEU A 16 -10.45 2.44 6.19
N ALA A 17 -10.87 2.40 7.45
CA ALA A 17 -10.72 3.52 8.37
C ALA A 17 -9.24 3.91 8.56
N TYR A 18 -8.36 2.91 8.69
CA TYR A 18 -6.92 3.11 8.76
C TYR A 18 -6.38 3.80 7.49
N ILE A 19 -6.75 3.36 6.29
CA ILE A 19 -6.33 4.00 5.03
C ILE A 19 -6.85 5.43 4.94
N VAL A 20 -8.12 5.67 5.27
CA VAL A 20 -8.74 7.00 5.23
C VAL A 20 -8.08 7.97 6.22
N SER A 21 -7.51 7.48 7.32
CA SER A 21 -6.78 8.32 8.29
C SER A 21 -5.59 9.06 7.68
N PHE A 22 -5.03 8.58 6.56
CA PHE A 22 -3.95 9.25 5.83
C PHE A 22 -4.40 10.46 5.02
N ARG A 23 -5.71 10.77 4.96
CA ARG A 23 -6.26 11.86 4.12
C ARG A 23 -5.61 13.23 4.38
N GLN A 24 -5.27 13.51 5.63
CA GLN A 24 -4.64 14.78 6.04
C GLN A 24 -3.16 14.60 6.41
N HIS A 25 -2.58 13.43 6.11
CA HIS A 25 -1.20 13.13 6.43
C HIS A 25 -0.28 13.54 5.28
N SER A 26 0.65 14.45 5.54
CA SER A 26 1.67 14.85 4.58
C SER A 26 2.85 13.89 4.63
N ASP A 27 3.04 13.11 3.58
CA ASP A 27 4.15 12.17 3.42
C ASP A 27 4.52 12.01 1.94
N PHE A 28 5.75 11.59 1.67
CA PHE A 28 6.10 11.10 0.33
C PHE A 28 5.33 9.80 0.01
N HIS A 29 5.09 9.54 -1.28
CA HIS A 29 4.31 8.37 -1.72
C HIS A 29 4.94 7.06 -1.26
N GLU A 30 6.27 7.00 -1.30
CA GLU A 30 7.11 5.88 -0.89
C GLU A 30 7.04 5.66 0.63
N GLN A 31 7.12 6.74 1.41
CA GLN A 31 7.07 6.70 2.87
C GLN A 31 5.68 6.30 3.37
N CYS A 32 4.63 6.78 2.70
CA CYS A 32 3.25 6.36 2.99
C CYS A 32 3.07 4.84 2.84
N VAL A 33 3.55 4.26 1.74
CA VAL A 33 3.47 2.79 1.52
C VAL A 33 4.36 2.01 2.47
N GLU A 34 5.58 2.48 2.75
CA GLU A 34 6.47 1.88 3.75
C GLU A 34 5.77 1.83 5.13
N ARG A 35 5.17 2.95 5.55
CA ARG A 35 4.47 3.02 6.84
C ARG A 35 3.30 2.05 6.91
N ILE A 36 2.48 1.98 5.85
CA ILE A 36 1.37 1.02 5.78
C ILE A 36 1.89 -0.41 5.88
N PHE A 37 2.95 -0.74 5.14
CA PHE A 37 3.57 -2.06 5.17
C PHE A 37 4.07 -2.43 6.58
N LEU A 38 4.88 -1.58 7.21
CA LEU A 38 5.44 -1.84 8.54
C LEU A 38 4.36 -1.96 9.62
N ASN A 39 3.32 -1.13 9.55
CA ASN A 39 2.21 -1.19 10.50
C ASN A 39 1.43 -2.50 10.38
N LEU A 40 1.09 -2.93 9.15
CA LEU A 40 0.40 -4.20 8.92
C LEU A 40 1.28 -5.39 9.27
N GLN A 41 2.58 -5.35 8.94
CA GLN A 41 3.53 -6.40 9.28
C GLN A 41 3.65 -6.60 10.79
N ARG A 42 3.77 -5.50 11.56
CA ARG A 42 3.85 -5.55 13.02
C ARG A 42 2.57 -6.03 13.68
N LEU A 43 1.41 -5.56 13.18
CA LEU A 43 0.11 -5.86 13.77
C LEU A 43 -0.33 -7.31 13.49
N LEU A 44 -0.20 -7.75 12.23
CA LEU A 44 -0.76 -9.02 11.78
C LEU A 44 0.24 -10.17 11.82
N LYS A 45 1.55 -9.86 11.82
CA LYS A 45 2.64 -10.84 11.67
C LYS A 45 2.33 -11.88 10.57
N PRO A 46 2.02 -11.42 9.34
CA PRO A 46 1.53 -12.31 8.30
C PRO A 46 2.67 -13.20 7.77
N GLU A 47 2.32 -14.36 7.20
CA GLU A 47 3.28 -15.22 6.49
C GLU A 47 3.81 -14.53 5.24
N LYS A 48 2.95 -13.75 4.57
CA LYS A 48 3.27 -12.96 3.38
C LYS A 48 2.52 -11.63 3.43
N LEU A 49 3.17 -10.56 3.00
CA LEU A 49 2.54 -9.25 2.86
C LEU A 49 3.13 -8.50 1.68
N THR A 50 2.23 -7.94 0.87
CA THR A 50 2.53 -7.00 -0.19
C THR A 50 1.59 -5.81 -0.06
N VAL A 51 2.16 -4.61 -0.03
CA VAL A 51 1.40 -3.36 -0.10
C VAL A 51 1.89 -2.59 -1.31
N TYR A 52 0.97 -2.24 -2.21
CA TYR A 52 1.29 -1.39 -3.34
C TYR A 52 0.27 -0.28 -3.54
N ALA A 53 0.76 0.87 -3.99
CA ALA A 53 -0.06 2.02 -4.34
C ALA A 53 0.33 2.56 -5.70
N ARG A 54 -0.64 3.19 -6.36
CA ARG A 54 -0.50 3.83 -7.66
C ARG A 54 -1.06 5.23 -7.55
N TYR A 55 -0.16 6.20 -7.54
CA TYR A 55 -0.53 7.60 -7.36
C TYR A 55 -0.77 8.29 -8.70
N VAL A 56 -1.65 9.29 -8.69
CA VAL A 56 -1.85 10.18 -9.83
C VAL A 56 -0.62 11.05 -10.05
N ARG A 57 -0.42 11.52 -11.28
CA ARG A 57 0.79 12.25 -11.65
C ARG A 57 0.89 13.62 -10.95
N ARG A 58 2.11 14.02 -10.65
CA ARG A 58 2.49 15.40 -10.30
C ARG A 58 3.63 15.82 -11.24
N GLY A 59 3.48 16.96 -11.92
CA GLY A 59 4.46 17.40 -12.92
C GLY A 59 4.68 16.40 -14.06
N GLY A 60 3.66 15.61 -14.42
CA GLY A 60 3.74 14.60 -15.48
C GLY A 60 4.33 13.24 -15.08
N LEU A 61 4.78 13.09 -13.83
CA LEU A 61 5.36 11.85 -13.30
C LEU A 61 4.44 11.20 -12.27
N ASP A 62 4.20 9.90 -12.38
CA ASP A 62 3.58 9.06 -11.35
C ASP A 62 4.64 8.31 -10.54
N ILE A 63 4.29 7.96 -9.31
CA ILE A 63 5.11 7.12 -8.44
C ILE A 63 4.22 5.96 -7.98
N ASN A 64 4.67 4.74 -8.25
CA ASN A 64 3.93 3.50 -7.98
C ASN A 64 4.69 2.63 -6.97
N PRO A 65 4.81 3.05 -5.70
CA PRO A 65 5.60 2.33 -4.72
C PRO A 65 4.95 1.00 -4.33
N TYR A 66 5.77 -0.04 -4.22
CA TYR A 66 5.40 -1.31 -3.62
C TYR A 66 6.41 -1.71 -2.54
N ARG A 67 5.94 -2.48 -1.56
CA ARG A 67 6.73 -3.16 -0.53
C ARG A 67 6.18 -4.57 -0.35
N SER A 68 7.08 -5.53 -0.23
CA SER A 68 6.73 -6.94 -0.18
C SER A 68 7.71 -7.73 0.68
N THR A 69 7.22 -8.75 1.37
CA THR A 69 8.05 -9.78 2.00
C THR A 69 8.64 -10.78 1.00
N GLU A 70 8.15 -10.78 -0.24
CA GLU A 70 8.58 -11.69 -1.31
C GLU A 70 8.97 -10.91 -2.58
N VAL A 71 9.79 -11.55 -3.43
CA VAL A 71 10.08 -11.03 -4.78
C VAL A 71 8.83 -11.18 -5.64
N LEU A 72 8.46 -10.11 -6.35
CA LEU A 72 7.28 -10.05 -7.20
C LEU A 72 7.65 -9.54 -8.58
N ASP A 73 6.97 -10.07 -9.60
CA ASP A 73 6.86 -9.41 -10.89
C ASP A 73 5.66 -8.46 -10.83
N VAL A 74 5.95 -7.15 -10.75
CA VAL A 74 4.92 -6.13 -10.57
C VAL A 74 4.48 -5.64 -11.95
N ASP A 75 3.25 -5.99 -12.33
CA ASP A 75 2.59 -5.40 -13.48
C ASP A 75 2.58 -3.87 -13.35
N ASN A 76 3.02 -3.13 -14.37
CA ASN A 76 3.07 -1.66 -14.36
C ASN A 76 2.03 -1.01 -15.29
N ARG A 77 0.95 -1.70 -15.67
CA ARG A 77 -0.16 -1.10 -16.43
C ARG A 77 -0.80 0.08 -15.69
N ARG A 78 -1.13 1.14 -16.43
CA ARG A 78 -1.80 2.32 -15.84
C ARG A 78 -3.24 2.01 -15.44
N LEU A 79 -3.66 2.57 -14.31
CA LEU A 79 -5.05 2.56 -13.88
C LEU A 79 -5.81 3.79 -14.41
N ALA A 80 -7.14 3.75 -14.38
CA ALA A 80 -8.03 4.74 -15.00
C ALA A 80 -7.80 6.22 -14.61
N ARG A 81 -7.16 6.49 -13.46
CA ARG A 81 -6.88 7.85 -12.98
C ARG A 81 -5.41 8.27 -13.11
N GLN A 82 -4.54 7.43 -13.66
CA GLN A 82 -3.10 7.70 -13.79
C GLN A 82 -2.75 8.38 -15.11
#